data_AF-A0A7W5YGA1-F1
#
_entry.id   AF-A0A7W5YGA1-F1
#
_cell.length_a   1.000
_cell.length_b   1.000
_cell.length_c   1.000
_cell.angle_alpha   90.00
_cell.angle_beta   90.00
_cell.angle_gamma   90.00
#
_symmetry.space_group_name_H-M   'P 1'
#
loop_
_entity.id
_entity.type
_entity.pdbx_description
1 polymer ?
#
loop_
_entity_poly.entity_id
_entity_poly.type
_entity_poly.pdbx_seq_one_letter_code
_entity_poly.pdbx_strand_id
1 'polypeptide(L)' 'MTVADSGHFTFINLPILGGQAGITDPTAPPLSGKRSGEITAAYVGAFFDQHLHGQHEPLLEGPVPCQSRSCLP' A
#
# COMPACT_ATOMS: atom_id res chain seq x y z
N MET A 1 3.80 7.71 8.98
CA MET A 1 4.27 7.23 7.66
C MET A 1 3.65 8.10 6.57
N THR A 2 4.40 8.39 5.51
CA THR A 2 3.89 8.94 4.25
C THR A 2 4.26 7.97 3.12
N VAL A 3 3.48 7.96 2.04
CA VAL A 3 3.77 7.16 0.84
C VAL A 3 4.20 8.12 -0.25
N ALA A 4 5.38 7.91 -0.83
CA ALA A 4 5.85 8.73 -1.93
C ALA A 4 4.91 8.59 -3.13
N ASP A 5 4.74 9.69 -3.88
CA ASP A 5 3.91 9.73 -5.09
C ASP A 5 2.45 9.32 -4.87
N SER A 6 1.94 9.42 -3.63
CA SER A 6 0.54 9.17 -3.33
C SER A 6 -0.33 10.43 -3.47
N GLY A 7 -1.63 10.22 -3.61
CA GLY A 7 -2.66 11.24 -3.56
C GLY A 7 -3.83 10.77 -2.70
N HIS A 8 -4.86 11.62 -2.60
CA HIS A 8 -5.99 11.37 -1.72
C HIS A 8 -6.68 10.01 -1.97
N PHE A 9 -6.81 9.61 -3.23
CA PHE A 9 -7.47 8.36 -3.62
C PHE A 9 -6.58 7.12 -3.60
N THR A 10 -5.29 7.24 -3.24
CA THR A 10 -4.34 6.11 -3.20
C THR A 10 -4.81 4.97 -2.30
N PHE A 11 -5.49 5.27 -1.20
CA PHE A 11 -5.81 4.28 -0.16
C PHE A 11 -7.20 3.64 -0.31
N ILE A 12 -7.80 3.78 -1.49
CA ILE A 12 -9.08 3.15 -1.84
C ILE A 12 -8.98 2.48 -3.22
N ASN A 13 -9.98 1.71 -3.62
CA ASN A 13 -9.93 0.91 -4.85
C ASN A 13 -10.09 1.72 -6.15
N LEU A 14 -10.32 3.03 -6.10
CA LEU A 14 -10.53 3.86 -7.29
C LEU A 14 -9.38 3.78 -8.30
N PRO A 15 -8.09 3.89 -7.93
CA PRO A 15 -7.00 3.83 -8.90
C PRO A 15 -6.83 2.43 -9.54
N ILE A 16 -7.19 1.37 -8.82
CA ILE A 16 -7.18 -0.01 -9.36
C ILE A 16 -8.29 -0.17 -10.40
N LEU A 17 -9.53 0.19 -10.02
CA LEU A 17 -10.69 0.06 -10.89
C LEU A 17 -10.59 0.99 -12.10
N GLY A 18 -10.09 2.22 -11.90
CA GLY A 18 -9.86 3.18 -12.97
C GLY A 18 -8.85 2.66 -14.00
N GLY A 19 -7.71 2.12 -13.55
CA GLY A 19 -6.72 1.52 -14.44
C GLY A 19 -7.25 0.32 -15.22
N GLN A 20 -8.05 -0.55 -14.57
CA GLN A 20 -8.71 -1.68 -15.24
C GLN A 20 -9.76 -1.25 -16.27
N ALA A 21 -10.45 -0.14 -16.00
CA ALA A 21 -11.43 0.45 -16.91
C ALA A 21 -10.80 1.31 -18.03
N GLY A 22 -9.47 1.45 -18.07
CA GLY A 22 -8.77 2.28 -19.04
C GLY A 22 -8.92 3.79 -18.81
N ILE A 23 -9.33 4.20 -17.60
CA ILE A 23 -9.43 5.62 -17.22
C ILE A 23 -8.01 6.14 -16.98
N THR A 24 -7.62 7.14 -17.77
CA THR A 24 -6.36 7.87 -17.58
C THR A 24 -6.65 9.27 -17.05
N ASP A 25 -6.17 9.57 -15.85
CA ASP A 25 -6.23 10.91 -15.27
C ASP A 25 -4.82 11.55 -15.35
N PRO A 26 -4.63 12.61 -16.13
CA PRO A 26 -3.33 13.28 -16.26
C PRO A 26 -2.90 14.01 -14.98
N THR A 27 -3.82 14.21 -14.04
CA THR A 27 -3.56 14.82 -12.73
C THR A 27 -3.32 13.78 -11.64
N ALA A 28 -3.53 12.49 -11.95
CA ALA A 28 -3.27 11.42 -11.00
C ALA A 28 -1.78 11.37 -10.65
N PRO A 29 -1.46 11.10 -9.38
CA PRO A 29 -0.08 11.03 -8.96
C PRO A 29 0.59 9.75 -9.54
N PRO A 30 1.94 9.71 -9.63
CA PRO A 30 2.66 8.67 -10.36
C PRO A 30 2.51 7.23 -9.83
N LEU A 31 2.05 7.05 -8.58
CA LEU A 31 1.93 5.73 -7.98
C LEU A 31 0.79 4.92 -8.64
N SER A 32 1.16 3.79 -9.25
CA SER A 32 0.16 2.92 -9.90
C SER A 32 -0.91 2.42 -8.91
N GLY A 33 -2.13 2.19 -9.41
CA GLY A 33 -3.21 1.65 -8.58
C GLY A 33 -2.90 0.28 -7.98
N LYS A 34 -2.28 -0.62 -8.76
CA LYS A 34 -1.82 -1.93 -8.26
C LYS A 34 -0.89 -1.76 -7.05
N ARG A 35 0.12 -0.90 -7.19
CA ARG A 35 1.09 -0.66 -6.12
C ARG A 35 0.43 -0.03 -4.89
N SER A 36 -0.50 0.89 -5.11
CA SER A 36 -1.28 1.53 -4.05
C SER A 36 -2.08 0.51 -3.21
N GLY A 37 -2.70 -0.47 -3.88
CA GLY A 37 -3.41 -1.57 -3.23
C GLY A 37 -2.50 -2.48 -2.42
N GLU A 38 -1.36 -2.88 -2.98
CA GLU A 38 -0.36 -3.71 -2.29
C GLU A 38 0.14 -3.04 -0.99
N ILE A 39 0.47 -1.74 -1.06
CA ILE A 39 0.92 -0.97 0.10
C ILE A 39 -0.18 -0.90 1.17
N THR A 40 -1.39 -0.52 0.76
CA THR A 40 -2.52 -0.39 1.69
C THR A 40 -2.80 -1.72 2.39
N ALA A 41 -2.90 -2.82 1.64
CA ALA A 41 -3.18 -4.13 2.20
C ALA A 41 -2.07 -4.61 3.15
N ALA A 42 -0.80 -4.42 2.79
CA ALA A 42 0.33 -4.85 3.61
C ALA A 42 0.36 -4.12 4.97
N TYR A 43 0.24 -2.79 4.98
CA TYR A 43 0.31 -2.02 6.23
C TYR A 43 -0.94 -2.18 7.11
N VAL A 44 -2.13 -2.27 6.51
CA VAL A 44 -3.36 -2.53 7.26
C VAL A 44 -3.35 -3.93 7.86
N GLY A 45 -2.89 -4.93 7.09
CA GLY A 45 -2.69 -6.30 7.58
C GLY A 45 -1.70 -6.34 8.75
N ALA A 46 -0.51 -5.77 8.57
CA ALA A 46 0.50 -5.69 9.62
C ALA A 46 -0.01 -4.99 10.90
N PHE A 47 -0.80 -3.92 10.75
CA PHE A 47 -1.40 -3.25 11.90
C PHE A 47 -2.33 -4.18 12.70
N PHE A 48 -3.20 -4.91 12.01
CA PHE A 48 -4.10 -5.86 12.68
C PHE A 48 -3.35 -7.06 13.24
N ASP A 49 -2.38 -7.61 12.52
CA ASP A 49 -1.53 -8.71 12.98
C ASP A 49 -0.80 -8.33 14.29
N GLN A 50 -0.25 -7.11 14.36
CA GLN A 50 0.42 -6.62 15.57
C GLN A 50 -0.54 -6.34 16.72
N HIS A 51 -1.64 -5.64 16.49
CA HIS A 51 -2.47 -5.13 17.58
C HIS A 51 -3.61 -6.05 17.99
N LEU A 52 -4.07 -6.94 17.11
CA LEU A 52 -5.18 -7.87 17.38
C LEU A 52 -4.73 -9.32 17.51
N HIS A 53 -3.60 -9.68 16.89
CA HIS A 53 -3.08 -11.06 16.92
C HIS A 53 -1.78 -11.21 17.71
N GLY A 54 -1.20 -10.12 18.21
CA GLY A 54 0.05 -10.13 18.98
C GLY A 54 1.26 -10.62 18.17
N GLN A 55 1.19 -10.54 16.84
CA GLN A 55 2.26 -10.95 15.94
C GLN A 55 3.19 -9.77 15.69
N HIS A 56 4.50 -9.98 15.88
CA HIS A 56 5.45 -8.92 15.60
C HIS A 56 5.53 -8.67 14.08
N GLU A 57 5.40 -7.40 13.68
CA GLU A 57 5.34 -6.98 12.29
C GLU A 57 6.42 -5.93 11.98
N PRO A 58 7.60 -6.36 11.48
CA PRO A 58 8.73 -5.48 11.18
C PRO A 58 8.41 -4.36 10.19
N LEU A 59 7.36 -4.54 9.39
CA LEU A 59 6.87 -3.53 8.45
C LEU A 59 6.47 -2.21 9.14
N LEU A 60 6.13 -2.27 10.43
CA LEU A 60 5.71 -1.11 11.22
C LEU A 60 6.86 -0.42 11.97
N GLU A 61 8.07 -0.98 11.93
CA GLU A 61 9.22 -0.49 12.72
C GLU A 61 10.15 0.42 11.92
N GLY A 62 10.09 0.38 10.60
CA GLY A 62 10.93 1.23 9.78
C GLY A 62 10.83 0.95 8.28
N PRO A 63 11.70 1.60 7.48
CA PRO A 63 11.79 1.35 6.06
C PRO A 63 12.19 -0.10 5.80
N VAL A 64 11.44 -0.78 4.94
CA VAL A 64 11.80 -2.10 4.42
C VAL A 64 12.24 -1.97 2.96
N PRO A 65 13.30 -2.68 2.52
CA PRO A 65 13.78 -2.62 1.14
C PRO A 65 12.74 -3.18 0.13
N CYS A 66 11.86 -4.07 0.61
CA CYS A 66 10.76 -4.63 -0.15
C CYS A 66 9.57 -4.89 0.79
N GLN A 67 8.37 -4.45 0.38
CA GLN A 67 7.14 -4.45 1.18
C GLN A 67 6.32 -5.75 1.10
N SER A 68 6.93 -6.84 0.61
CA SER A 68 6.27 -8.15 0.55
C SER A 68 6.69 -9.04 1.72
N ARG A 69 5.78 -9.89 2.22
CA ARG A 69 6.10 -10.87 3.28
C ARG A 69 7.26 -11.80 2.90
N SER A 70 7.47 -12.09 1.61
CA SER A 70 8.62 -12.86 1.12
C SER A 70 9.97 -12.15 1.24
N CYS A 71 9.98 -10.86 1.57
CA CYS A 71 11.19 -10.04 1.65
C CYS A 71 11.59 -9.68 3.09
N LEU A 72 10.80 -10.05 4.11
CA LEU A 72 11.18 -9.83 5.51
C LEU A 72 12.19 -10.92 5.94
N PRO A 73 13.24 -10.55 6.72
CA PRO A 73 14.27 -11.48 7.17
C PRO A 73 13.75 -12.55 8.14
#